data_AF-A0A7Y9I196-F1
#
_entry.id   AF-A0A7Y9I196-F1
#
_cell.length_a   1.000
_cell.length_b   1.000
_cell.length_c   1.000
_cell.angle_alpha   90.00
_cell.angle_beta   90.00
_cell.angle_gamma   90.00
#
_symmetry.space_group_name_H-M   'P 1'
#
loop_
_entity.id
_entity.type
_entity.pdbx_description
1 polymer ?
#
loop_
_entity_poly.entity_id
_entity_poly.type
_entity_poly.pdbx_seq_one_letter_code
_entity_poly.pdbx_strand_id
1 'polypeptide(L)'
;MIGLVVIFTILCVINFFFVQNGVEFDTYTGTLEAVIIIGYAILYLIKENDNEQNITWEQSGLNWIVISFLIYYGCGLFMFISSNYLLHATRSVNIIVWSVFDTITLVEYLLFATGFYKCKT
;
A
#
# COMPACT_ATOMS: atom_id res chain seq x y z
N MET A 1 -10.05 -1.92 15.05
CA MET A 1 -8.94 -2.59 14.33
C MET A 1 -9.13 -4.11 14.25
N ILE A 2 -9.20 -4.85 15.35
CA ILE A 2 -9.33 -6.33 15.31
C ILE A 2 -10.53 -6.80 14.46
N GLY A 3 -11.70 -6.19 14.63
CA GLY A 3 -12.87 -6.53 13.81
C GLY A 3 -12.66 -6.31 12.31
N LEU A 4 -11.95 -5.25 11.91
CA LEU A 4 -11.64 -4.98 10.50
C LEU A 4 -10.67 -6.01 9.93
N VAL A 5 -9.65 -6.41 10.70
CA VAL A 5 -8.72 -7.48 10.30
C VAL A 5 -9.46 -8.79 10.10
N VAL A 6 -10.31 -9.18 11.05
CA VAL A 6 -11.09 -10.43 10.95
C VAL A 6 -12.03 -10.41 9.73
N ILE A 7 -12.74 -9.30 9.50
CA ILE A 7 -13.64 -9.14 8.34
C ILE A 7 -12.84 -9.22 7.04
N PHE A 8 -11.72 -8.49 6.95
CA PHE A 8 -10.87 -8.49 5.75
C PHE A 8 -10.31 -9.89 5.48
N THR A 9 -9.80 -10.60 6.48
CA THR A 9 -9.32 -11.98 6.33
C THR A 9 -10.43 -12.91 5.83
N ILE A 10 -11.65 -12.82 6.39
CA ILE A 10 -12.79 -13.62 5.93
C ILE A 10 -13.12 -13.29 4.46
N LEU A 11 -13.11 -12.00 4.09
CA LEU A 11 -13.34 -11.58 2.71
C LEU A 11 -12.28 -12.12 1.75
N CYS A 12 -11.00 -12.13 2.13
CA CYS A 12 -9.93 -12.72 1.31
C CYS A 12 -10.14 -14.22 1.10
N VAL A 13 -10.50 -14.96 2.15
CA VAL A 13 -10.82 -16.40 2.05
C VAL A 13 -12.02 -16.63 1.13
N ILE A 14 -13.09 -15.84 1.28
CA ILE A 14 -14.26 -15.94 0.40
C ILE A 14 -13.87 -15.61 -1.04
N ASN A 15 -13.07 -14.56 -1.28
CA ASN A 15 -12.64 -14.17 -2.61
C ASN A 15 -11.90 -15.31 -3.31
N PHE A 16 -10.93 -15.92 -2.63
CA PHE A 16 -10.10 -17.01 -3.15
C PHE A 16 -10.90 -18.26 -3.52
N PHE A 17 -11.91 -18.62 -2.73
CA PHE A 17 -12.69 -19.84 -2.97
C PHE A 17 -13.90 -19.64 -3.90
N PHE A 18 -14.49 -18.44 -3.96
CA PHE A 18 -15.80 -18.24 -4.57
C PHE A 18 -15.89 -17.14 -5.62
N VAL A 19 -15.02 -16.13 -5.60
CA VAL A 19 -15.15 -14.96 -6.47
C VAL A 19 -14.09 -14.93 -7.56
N GLN A 20 -12.85 -15.18 -7.20
CA GLN A 20 -11.70 -15.10 -8.08
C GLN A 20 -10.96 -16.43 -8.09
N ASN A 21 -10.50 -16.88 -9.26
CA ASN A 21 -9.75 -18.12 -9.35
C ASN A 21 -8.39 -17.94 -8.66
N GLY A 22 -7.96 -18.89 -7.82
CA GLY A 22 -6.72 -18.78 -7.03
C GLY A 22 -5.41 -18.74 -7.83
N VAL A 23 -5.50 -18.70 -9.17
CA VAL A 23 -4.37 -18.57 -10.12
C VAL A 23 -4.38 -17.20 -10.83
N GLU A 24 -5.43 -16.41 -10.62
CA GLU A 24 -5.56 -15.05 -11.18
C GLU A 24 -4.93 -14.02 -10.26
N PHE A 25 -4.52 -12.88 -10.83
CA PHE A 25 -3.90 -11.79 -10.08
C PHE A 25 -4.92 -11.12 -9.15
N ASP A 26 -4.64 -11.06 -7.83
CA ASP A 26 -5.55 -10.64 -6.74
C ASP A 26 -6.03 -9.18 -6.80
N THR A 27 -6.81 -8.84 -7.82
CA THR A 27 -7.25 -7.47 -8.09
C THR A 27 -8.24 -6.96 -7.05
N TYR A 28 -9.23 -7.78 -6.66
CA TYR A 28 -10.31 -7.32 -5.77
C TYR A 28 -9.81 -7.11 -4.34
N THR A 29 -9.14 -8.12 -3.79
CA THR A 29 -8.58 -8.08 -2.44
C THR A 29 -7.44 -7.07 -2.35
N GLY A 30 -6.56 -7.00 -3.35
CA GLY A 30 -5.47 -6.00 -3.41
C GLY A 30 -5.98 -4.56 -3.52
N THR A 31 -7.04 -4.31 -4.30
CA THR A 31 -7.70 -2.99 -4.36
C THR A 31 -8.29 -2.61 -3.00
N LEU A 32 -9.03 -3.53 -2.35
CA LEU A 32 -9.65 -3.26 -1.05
C LEU A 32 -8.60 -3.00 0.05
N GLU A 33 -7.54 -3.80 0.07
CA GLU A 33 -6.40 -3.62 0.98
C GLU A 33 -5.77 -2.25 0.81
N ALA A 34 -5.45 -1.87 -0.43
CA ALA A 34 -4.83 -0.58 -0.72
C ALA A 34 -5.69 0.59 -0.23
N VAL A 35 -7.01 0.56 -0.45
CA VAL A 35 -7.93 1.59 0.04
C VAL A 35 -7.91 1.68 1.58
N ILE A 36 -7.93 0.53 2.27
CA ILE A 36 -7.90 0.49 3.73
C ILE A 36 -6.59 1.08 4.25
N ILE A 37 -5.44 0.67 3.72
CA ILE A 37 -4.13 1.13 4.17
C ILE A 37 -3.94 2.63 3.89
N ILE A 38 -4.30 3.10 2.69
CA ILE A 38 -4.27 4.52 2.34
C ILE A 38 -5.13 5.33 3.31
N GLY A 39 -6.36 4.86 3.60
CA GLY A 39 -7.26 5.52 4.55
C GLY A 39 -6.64 5.66 5.94
N TYR A 40 -6.04 4.60 6.47
CA TYR A 40 -5.35 4.64 7.76
C TYR A 40 -4.09 5.52 7.75
N ALA A 41 -3.31 5.50 6.67
CA ALA A 41 -2.14 6.35 6.52
C ALA A 41 -2.52 7.84 6.54
N ILE A 42 -3.57 8.22 5.82
CA ILE A 42 -4.09 9.60 5.81
C ILE A 42 -4.61 9.99 7.19
N LEU A 43 -5.42 9.15 7.83
CA LEU A 43 -5.94 9.41 9.18
C LEU A 43 -4.82 9.60 10.20
N TYR A 44 -3.74 8.81 10.10
CA TYR A 44 -2.56 8.97 10.92
C TYR A 44 -1.91 10.34 10.69
N LEU A 45 -1.65 10.71 9.44
CA LEU A 45 -0.99 11.99 9.11
C LEU A 45 -1.81 13.21 9.56
N ILE A 46 -3.14 13.15 9.43
CA ILE A 46 -4.04 14.21 9.93
C ILE A 46 -3.93 14.32 11.46
N LYS A 47 -4.02 13.18 12.16
CA LYS A 47 -3.97 13.14 13.62
C LYS A 47 -2.61 13.59 14.18
N GLU A 48 -1.53 13.24 13.50
CA GLU A 48 -0.18 13.66 13.87
C GLU A 48 0.00 15.17 13.69
N ASN A 49 -0.54 15.73 12.61
CA ASN A 49 -0.47 17.18 12.35
C ASN A 49 -1.28 18.01 13.37
N ASP A 50 -2.36 17.44 13.92
CA ASP A 50 -3.15 18.08 14.98
C ASP A 50 -2.51 17.98 16.37
N ASN A 51 -1.57 17.05 16.58
CA ASN A 51 -0.81 16.95 17.82
C ASN A 51 0.37 17.95 17.77
N GLU A 52 0.32 19.01 18.57
CA GLU A 52 1.35 20.05 18.72
C GLU A 52 2.67 19.55 19.36
N GLN A 53 3.12 18.34 19.06
CA GLN A 53 4.47 17.91 19.44
C GLN A 53 5.46 18.72 18.59
N ASN A 54 6.38 19.42 19.24
CA ASN A 54 7.45 20.23 18.62
C ASN A 54 8.48 19.41 17.80
N ILE A 55 8.15 18.16 17.44
CA ILE A 55 8.97 17.29 16.62
C ILE A 55 8.65 17.64 15.17
N THR A 56 9.67 18.02 14.39
CA THR A 56 9.44 18.30 12.97
C THR A 56 9.03 17.01 12.25
N TRP A 57 8.20 17.14 11.22
CA TRP A 57 7.67 16.00 10.47
C TRP A 57 8.76 14.99 10.06
N GLU A 58 9.93 15.49 9.65
CA GLU A 58 11.09 14.70 9.21
C GLU A 58 11.79 13.94 10.34
N GLN A 59 11.63 14.36 11.59
CA GLN A 59 12.26 13.71 12.75
C GLN A 59 11.47 12.48 13.21
N SER A 60 10.16 12.46 12.97
CA SER A 60 9.32 11.31 13.32
C SER A 60 9.56 10.13 12.38
N GLY A 61 10.20 9.07 12.87
CA GLY A 61 10.43 7.86 12.09
C GLY A 61 9.13 7.18 11.62
N LEU A 62 8.05 7.30 12.40
CA LEU A 62 6.72 6.79 12.02
C LEU A 62 6.16 7.50 10.79
N ASN A 63 6.41 8.80 10.62
CA ASN A 63 5.95 9.54 9.45
C ASN A 63 6.57 9.01 8.15
N TRP A 64 7.84 8.60 8.19
CA TRP A 64 8.52 7.97 7.05
C TRP A 64 7.91 6.62 6.68
N ILE A 65 7.56 5.80 7.69
CA ILE A 65 6.89 4.51 7.50
C ILE A 65 5.47 4.70 6.97
N VAL A 66 4.75 5.72 7.43
CA VAL A 66 3.39 5.97 6.96
C VAL A 66 3.38 6.51 5.52
N ILE A 67 4.33 7.37 5.16
CA ILE A 67 4.47 7.83 3.77
C ILE A 67 4.89 6.70 2.83
N SER A 68 5.75 5.77 3.25
CA SER A 68 6.11 4.65 2.40
C SER A 68 4.89 3.79 2.06
N PHE A 69 4.03 3.52 3.04
CA PHE A 69 2.74 2.88 2.78
C PHE A 69 1.86 3.68 1.83
N LEU A 70 1.76 5.00 2.01
CA LEU A 70 0.94 5.85 1.14
C LEU A 70 1.42 5.80 -0.32
N ILE A 71 2.74 5.85 -0.54
CA ILE A 71 3.34 5.79 -1.88
C ILE A 71 3.15 4.41 -2.50
N TYR A 72 3.50 3.35 -1.78
CA TYR A 72 3.40 1.98 -2.28
C TYR A 72 1.96 1.59 -2.61
N TYR A 73 1.04 1.71 -1.64
CA TYR A 73 -0.36 1.34 -1.85
C TYR A 73 -1.08 2.32 -2.78
N GLY A 74 -0.69 3.60 -2.82
CA GLY A 74 -1.23 4.57 -3.77
C GLY A 74 -0.90 4.21 -5.22
N CYS A 75 0.37 3.88 -5.51
CA CYS A 75 0.77 3.39 -6.82
C CYS A 75 0.19 2.01 -7.13
N GLY A 76 0.16 1.12 -6.13
CA GLY A 76 -0.39 -0.23 -6.23
C GLY A 76 -1.88 -0.21 -6.57
N LEU A 77 -2.65 0.72 -5.99
CA LEU A 77 -4.07 0.89 -6.29
C LEU A 77 -4.29 1.18 -7.78
N PHE A 78 -3.48 2.05 -8.39
CA PHE A 78 -3.57 2.32 -9.83
C PHE A 78 -3.26 1.08 -10.67
N MET A 79 -2.27 0.29 -10.25
CA MET A 79 -1.91 -0.97 -10.89
C MET A 79 -3.02 -2.02 -10.77
N PHE A 80 -3.61 -2.20 -9.58
CA PHE A 80 -4.71 -3.14 -9.34
C PHE A 80 -5.94 -2.77 -10.16
N ILE A 81 -6.37 -1.51 -10.12
CA ILE A 81 -7.53 -1.05 -10.91
C ILE A 81 -7.28 -1.22 -12.42
N SER A 82 -6.04 -1.02 -12.87
CA SER A 82 -5.67 -1.17 -14.27
C SER A 82 -5.34 -2.61 -14.67
N SER A 83 -5.40 -3.59 -13.77
CA SER A 83 -4.89 -4.95 -14.04
C SER A 83 -5.63 -5.62 -15.21
N ASN A 84 -6.94 -5.41 -15.34
CA ASN A 84 -7.73 -5.92 -16.47
C ASN A 84 -7.26 -5.35 -17.81
N TYR A 85 -6.85 -4.08 -17.84
CA TYR A 85 -6.26 -3.47 -19.03
C TYR A 85 -4.87 -4.06 -19.30
N LEU A 86 -4.05 -4.22 -18.25
CA LEU A 86 -2.70 -4.78 -18.34
C LEU A 86 -2.68 -6.22 -18.85
N LEU A 87 -3.71 -7.03 -18.55
CA LEU A 87 -3.85 -8.39 -19.08
C LEU A 87 -3.93 -8.42 -20.62
N HIS A 88 -4.47 -7.39 -21.25
CA HIS A 88 -4.60 -7.27 -22.70
C HIS A 88 -3.53 -6.37 -23.34
N ALA A 89 -2.67 -5.75 -22.52
CA ALA A 89 -1.62 -4.87 -23.00
C ALA A 89 -0.46 -5.67 -23.63
N THR A 90 0.31 -5.00 -24.48
CA THR A 90 1.51 -5.63 -25.07
C THR A 90 2.52 -5.97 -23.98
N ARG A 91 3.36 -6.98 -24.23
CA ARG A 91 4.44 -7.37 -23.31
C ARG A 91 5.32 -6.19 -22.92
N SER A 92 5.64 -5.30 -23.86
CA SER A 92 6.45 -4.12 -23.60
C SER A 92 5.80 -3.16 -22.61
N VAL A 93 4.49 -2.91 -22.73
CA VAL A 93 3.74 -2.06 -21.79
C VAL A 93 3.73 -2.70 -20.41
N ASN A 94 3.45 -4.00 -20.33
CA ASN A 94 3.49 -4.73 -19.06
C ASN A 94 4.86 -4.60 -18.38
N ILE A 95 5.96 -4.86 -19.09
CA ILE A 95 7.32 -4.73 -18.52
C ILE A 95 7.54 -3.33 -17.95
N ILE A 96 7.16 -2.27 -18.68
CA ILE A 96 7.32 -0.89 -18.21
C ILE A 96 6.54 -0.66 -16.91
N VAL A 97 5.26 -1.05 -16.87
CA VAL A 97 4.41 -0.83 -15.69
C VAL A 97 4.94 -1.59 -14.48
N TRP A 98 5.32 -2.86 -14.66
CA TRP A 98 5.92 -3.67 -13.60
C TRP A 98 7.27 -3.10 -13.14
N SER A 99 8.14 -2.65 -14.04
CA SER A 99 9.43 -2.03 -13.67
C SER A 99 9.25 -0.70 -12.91
N VAL A 100 8.23 0.09 -13.26
CA VAL A 100 7.88 1.29 -12.48
C VAL A 100 7.43 0.88 -11.09
N PHE A 101 6.57 -0.14 -10.97
CA PHE A 101 6.11 -0.62 -9.67
C PHE A 101 7.24 -1.22 -8.81
N ASP A 102 8.19 -1.94 -9.42
CA ASP A 102 9.40 -2.43 -8.75
C ASP A 102 10.26 -1.27 -8.22
N THR A 103 10.34 -0.18 -8.98
CA THR A 103 11.04 1.04 -8.55
C THR A 103 10.34 1.69 -7.37
N ILE A 104 9.02 1.74 -7.36
CA ILE A 104 8.23 2.22 -6.21
C ILE A 104 8.46 1.33 -4.98
N THR A 105 8.53 0.02 -5.16
CA THR A 105 8.83 -0.95 -4.09
C THR A 105 10.23 -0.70 -3.51
N LEU A 106 11.22 -0.38 -4.35
CA LEU A 106 12.54 0.02 -3.88
C LEU A 106 12.48 1.30 -3.03
N VAL A 107 11.73 2.30 -3.48
CA VAL A 107 11.54 3.56 -2.74
C VAL A 107 10.87 3.29 -1.39
N GLU A 108 9.86 2.43 -1.34
CA GLU A 108 9.21 2.00 -0.09
C GLU A 108 10.23 1.44 0.91
N TYR A 109 11.11 0.52 0.48
CA TYR A 109 12.13 -0.06 1.35
C TYR A 109 13.13 0.98 1.87
N LEU A 110 13.52 1.95 1.04
CA LEU A 110 14.41 3.05 1.47
C LEU A 110 13.74 3.93 2.53
N LEU A 111 12.45 4.20 2.38
CA LEU A 111 11.68 4.98 3.35
C LEU A 111 11.48 4.21 4.66
N PHE A 112 11.21 2.89 4.60
CA PHE A 112 11.19 2.05 5.80
C PHE A 112 12.54 2.05 6.52
N ALA A 113 13.65 1.87 5.77
CA ALA A 113 14.98 1.92 6.35
C ALA A 113 15.25 3.26 7.06
N THR A 114 14.84 4.37 6.44
CA THR A 114 14.94 5.72 7.02
C THR A 114 14.08 5.88 8.28
N GLY A 115 12.83 5.40 8.24
CA GLY A 115 11.92 5.44 9.38
C GLY A 115 12.43 4.63 10.58
N PHE A 116 12.89 3.40 10.34
CA PHE A 116 13.48 2.56 11.39
C PHE A 116 14.78 3.16 11.96
N TYR A 117 15.62 3.76 11.12
CA TYR A 117 16.82 4.44 11.58
C TYR A 117 16.47 5.60 12.54
N LYS A 118 15.46 6.40 12.20
CA LYS A 118 15.00 7.51 13.03
C LYS A 118 14.35 7.06 14.34
N CYS A 119 13.59 5.96 14.34
CA CYS A 119 13.01 5.41 15.57
C CYS A 119 14.04 4.85 16.57
N LYS A 120 15.28 4.62 16.15
CA LYS A 120 16.36 4.15 17.02
C LYS A 120 17.01 5.28 17.84
N THR A 121 16.87 6.53 17.39
CA THR A 121 17.57 7.70 17.93
C THR A 121 16.67 8.48 18.86
#